data_AF-A0A357MYI9-F1
#
_entry.id   AF-A0A357MYI9-F1
#
_cell.length_a   1.000
_cell.length_b   1.000
_cell.length_c   1.000
_cell.angle_alpha   90.00
_cell.angle_beta   90.00
_cell.angle_gamma   90.00
#
_symmetry.space_group_name_H-M   'P 1'
#
loop_
_entity.id
_entity.type
_entity.pdbx_description
1 polymer ?
#
loop_
_entity_poly.entity_id
_entity_poly.type
_entity_poly.pdbx_seq_one_letter_code
_entity_poly.pdbx_strand_id
1 'polypeptide(L)'
;MALHEKAVGLMTKIMYQSRPAATTTMGLCRSCHSPSPGGMECARCLTEELGRIIENRGAAVRWLDSFLKVQQDEAQVFLCASRVVPTGHG
;
A
#
# COMPACT_ATOMS: atom_id res chain seq x y z
N MET A 1 -19.86 -4.27 14.71
CA MET A 1 -19.66 -4.43 13.26
C MET A 1 -19.14 -3.16 12.59
N ALA A 2 -19.71 -1.98 12.84
CA ALA A 2 -19.28 -0.72 12.23
C ALA A 2 -17.77 -0.38 12.35
N LEU A 3 -17.11 -0.73 13.46
CA LEU A 3 -15.67 -0.51 13.63
C LEU A 3 -14.82 -1.39 12.70
N HIS A 4 -15.20 -2.66 12.58
CA HIS A 4 -14.51 -3.64 11.75
C HIS A 4 -14.61 -3.25 10.27
N GLU A 5 -15.81 -2.87 9.81
CA GLU A 5 -16.02 -2.39 8.44
C GLU A 5 -15.23 -1.12 8.13
N LYS A 6 -15.17 -0.17 9.07
CA LYS A 6 -14.34 1.04 8.93
C LYS A 6 -12.86 0.70 8.86
N ALA A 7 -12.37 -0.20 9.71
CA ALA A 7 -10.98 -0.65 9.71
C ALA A 7 -10.62 -1.32 8.37
N VAL A 8 -11.46 -2.25 7.90
CA VAL A 8 -11.27 -2.93 6.60
C VAL A 8 -11.32 -1.94 5.44
N GLY A 9 -12.22 -0.97 5.48
CA GLY A 9 -12.30 0.10 4.48
C GLY A 9 -11.02 0.94 4.43
N LEU A 10 -10.47 1.31 5.58
CA LEU A 10 -9.19 2.03 5.65
C LEU A 10 -8.02 1.17 5.19
N MET A 11 -7.96 -0.11 5.60
CA MET A 11 -6.94 -1.05 5.12
C MET A 11 -6.97 -1.14 3.59
N THR A 12 -8.15 -1.26 2.99
CA THR A 12 -8.32 -1.34 1.53
C THR A 12 -7.83 -0.07 0.83
N LYS A 13 -8.14 1.11 1.39
CA LYS A 13 -7.63 2.39 0.89
C LYS A 13 -6.11 2.48 1.02
N ILE A 14 -5.54 2.07 2.15
CA ILE A 14 -4.09 2.06 2.38
C ILE A 14 -3.40 1.19 1.33
N MET A 15 -3.92 -0.01 1.06
CA MET A 15 -3.39 -0.91 0.02
C MET A 15 -3.42 -0.23 -1.35
N TYR A 16 -4.52 0.42 -1.71
CA TYR A 16 -4.62 1.16 -2.98
C TYR A 16 -3.61 2.31 -3.06
N GLN A 17 -3.42 3.06 -1.98
CA GLN A 17 -2.48 4.19 -1.91
C GLN A 17 -1.01 3.77 -1.80
N SER A 18 -0.74 2.48 -1.63
CA SER A 18 0.61 1.91 -1.57
C SER A 18 1.08 1.34 -2.90
N ARG A 19 0.30 1.49 -3.97
CA ARG A 19 0.65 1.01 -5.31
C ARG A 19 1.88 1.74 -5.86
N PRO A 20 2.67 1.09 -6.74
CA PRO A 20 3.83 1.72 -7.36
C PRO A 20 3.45 2.97 -8.15
N ALA A 21 4.26 4.03 -8.02
CA ALA A 21 4.05 5.29 -8.74
C ALA A 21 4.04 5.12 -10.26
N ALA A 22 4.69 4.10 -10.80
CA ALA A 22 4.67 3.79 -12.24
C ALA A 22 3.27 3.40 -12.77
N THR A 23 2.35 3.00 -11.89
CA THR A 23 1.02 2.48 -12.27
C THR A 23 -0.11 3.49 -12.06
N THR A 24 0.20 4.70 -11.56
CA THR A 24 -0.83 5.70 -11.24
C THR A 24 -0.27 7.11 -11.29
N THR A 25 -1.07 8.05 -11.79
CA THR A 25 -0.77 9.48 -11.73
C THR A 25 -0.58 9.93 -10.27
N MET A 26 0.59 10.48 -9.99
CA MET A 26 0.93 10.99 -8.66
C MET A 26 0.45 12.44 -8.51
N GLY A 27 -0.03 12.77 -7.31
CA GLY A 27 -0.34 14.13 -6.89
C GLY A 27 0.16 14.37 -5.46
N LEU A 28 -0.15 15.54 -4.90
CA LEU A 28 0.19 15.86 -3.52
C LEU A 28 -0.90 15.36 -2.58
N CYS A 29 -0.50 14.72 -1.48
CA CYS A 29 -1.40 14.32 -0.41
C CYS A 29 -2.08 15.55 0.20
N ARG A 30 -3.40 15.49 0.37
CA ARG A 30 -4.21 16.60 0.93
C ARG A 30 -3.87 16.94 2.38
N SER A 31 -3.30 15.99 3.12
CA SER A 31 -3.00 16.17 4.55
C SER A 31 -1.55 16.52 4.83
N CYS A 32 -0.60 15.99 4.06
CA CYS A 32 0.83 16.13 4.36
C CYS A 32 1.69 16.55 3.16
N HIS A 33 1.07 16.82 2.01
CA HIS A 33 1.72 17.23 0.76
C HIS A 33 2.80 16.27 0.23
N SER A 34 2.95 15.08 0.82
CA SER A 34 3.82 14.04 0.28
C SER A 34 3.22 13.44 -0.99
N PRO A 35 4.03 12.88 -1.91
CA PRO A 35 3.52 12.22 -3.11
C PRO A 35 2.50 11.14 -2.76
N SER A 36 1.34 11.15 -3.43
CA SER A 36 0.28 10.18 -3.24
C SER A 36 -0.42 9.85 -4.56
N PRO A 37 -0.81 8.57 -4.77
CA PRO A 37 -1.66 8.19 -5.90
C PRO A 37 -2.94 9.04 -6.00
N GLY A 38 -3.13 9.69 -7.15
CA GLY A 38 -4.31 10.51 -7.44
C GLY A 38 -4.46 11.80 -6.62
N GLY A 39 -3.42 12.23 -5.88
CA GLY A 39 -3.51 13.42 -5.01
C GLY A 39 -4.51 13.26 -3.85
N MET A 40 -4.74 12.01 -3.45
CA MET A 40 -5.56 11.65 -2.28
C MET A 40 -4.69 11.55 -1.01
N GLU A 41 -5.32 11.26 0.13
CA GLU A 41 -4.63 10.95 1.37
C GLU A 41 -3.66 9.77 1.18
N CYS A 42 -2.38 9.98 1.49
CA CYS A 42 -1.36 8.96 1.33
C CYS A 42 -1.51 7.84 2.35
N ALA A 43 -0.90 6.69 2.05
CA ALA A 43 -0.88 5.51 2.91
C ALA A 43 -0.53 5.85 4.36
N ARG A 44 0.49 6.69 4.59
CA ARG A 44 0.89 7.13 5.94
C ARG A 44 -0.25 7.84 6.68
N CYS A 45 -0.92 8.81 6.06
CA CYS A 45 -2.01 9.56 6.69
C CYS A 45 -3.20 8.67 7.01
N LEU A 46 -3.55 7.76 6.10
CA LEU A 46 -4.60 6.76 6.30
C LEU A 46 -4.24 5.75 7.41
N THR A 47 -2.97 5.37 7.54
CA THR A 47 -2.50 4.51 8.65
C THR A 47 -2.60 5.21 9.99
N GLU A 48 -2.33 6.50 10.07
CA GLU A 48 -2.56 7.29 11.30
C GLU A 48 -4.05 7.37 11.66
N GLU A 49 -4.94 7.47 10.67
CA GLU A 49 -6.39 7.39 10.89
C GLU A 49 -6.83 6.00 11.37
N LEU A 50 -6.35 4.93 10.72
CA LEU A 50 -6.61 3.56 11.14
C LEU A 50 -6.16 3.34 12.59
N GLY A 51 -4.95 3.77 12.92
CA GLY A 51 -4.38 3.69 14.26
C GLY A 51 -5.21 4.40 15.33
N ARG A 52 -5.80 5.55 14.99
CA ARG A 52 -6.73 6.27 15.88
C ARG A 52 -8.04 5.51 16.09
N ILE A 53 -8.62 4.96 15.03
CA ILE A 53 -9.91 4.27 15.10
C ILE A 53 -9.82 2.94 15.86
N ILE A 54 -8.73 2.19 15.70
CA ILE A 54 -8.50 0.94 16.44
C ILE A 54 -7.81 1.17 17.80
N GLU A 55 -7.58 2.44 18.18
CA GLU A 55 -6.86 2.85 19.40
C GLU A 55 -5.48 2.19 19.56
N ASN A 56 -4.84 1.84 18.43
CA ASN A 56 -3.55 1.15 18.40
C ASN A 56 -2.75 1.53 17.15
N ARG A 57 -2.07 2.67 17.22
CA ARG A 57 -1.16 3.15 16.16
C ARG A 57 -0.07 2.15 15.81
N GLY A 58 0.52 1.50 16.82
CA GLY A 58 1.59 0.52 16.61
C GLY A 58 1.14 -0.67 15.76
N ALA A 59 -0.07 -1.18 15.99
CA ALA A 59 -0.64 -2.25 15.18
C ALA A 59 -0.87 -1.81 13.72
N ALA A 60 -1.42 -0.61 13.49
CA ALA A 60 -1.65 -0.09 12.15
C ALA A 60 -0.34 0.10 11.36
N VAL A 61 0.72 0.63 12.01
CA VAL A 61 2.04 0.81 11.39
C VAL A 61 2.70 -0.53 11.06
N ARG A 62 2.69 -1.49 11.99
CA ARG A 62 3.24 -2.84 11.73
C ARG A 62 2.52 -3.56 10.60
N TRP A 63 1.20 -3.38 10.52
CA TRP A 63 0.41 -3.93 9.43
C TRP A 63 0.80 -3.33 8.07
N LEU A 64 0.95 -2.00 7.98
CA LEU A 64 1.42 -1.34 6.75
C LEU A 64 2.82 -1.85 6.34
N ASP A 65 3.76 -1.91 7.28
CA ASP A 65 5.12 -2.41 7.03
C ASP A 65 5.10 -3.85 6.48
N SER A 66 4.27 -4.71 7.08
CA SER A 66 4.11 -6.10 6.63
C SER A 66 3.52 -6.17 5.22
N PHE A 67 2.52 -5.33 4.91
CA PHE A 67 1.93 -5.26 3.58
C PHE A 67 2.94 -4.80 2.51
N LEU A 68 3.75 -3.78 2.83
CA LEU A 68 4.79 -3.29 1.91
C LEU A 68 5.87 -4.35 1.64
N LYS A 69 6.23 -5.15 2.65
CA LYS A 69 7.14 -6.29 2.48
C LYS A 69 6.57 -7.35 1.53
N VAL A 70 5.29 -7.73 1.72
CA VAL A 70 4.62 -8.66 0.80
C VAL A 70 4.63 -8.15 -0.64
N GLN A 71 4.40 -6.85 -0.86
CA GLN A 71 4.49 -6.25 -2.20
C GLN A 71 5.90 -6.30 -2.80
N GLN A 72 6.93 -6.10 -1.98
CA GLN A 72 8.33 -6.22 -2.41
C GLN A 72 8.69 -7.67 -2.75
N ASP A 73 8.28 -8.62 -1.91
CA ASP A 73 8.50 -10.05 -2.12
C ASP A 73 7.78 -10.53 -3.40
N GLU A 74 6.55 -10.08 -3.63
CA GLU A 74 5.78 -10.36 -4.84
C GLU A 74 6.49 -9.82 -6.09
N ALA A 75 6.98 -8.59 -6.06
CA ALA A 75 7.77 -8.02 -7.16
C ALA A 75 9.05 -8.83 -7.42
N GLN A 76 9.73 -9.29 -6.36
CA GLN A 76 10.91 -10.14 -6.48
C GLN A 76 10.59 -11.50 -7.09
N VAL A 77 9.46 -12.12 -6.73
CA VAL A 77 8.98 -13.36 -7.34
C VAL A 77 8.76 -13.17 -8.84
N PHE A 78 8.13 -12.07 -9.27
CA PHE A 78 7.94 -11.77 -10.70
C PHE A 78 9.26 -11.55 -11.44
N LEU A 79 10.21 -10.84 -10.82
CA LEU A 79 11.55 -10.66 -11.38
C LEU A 79 12.27 -12.00 -11.56
N CYS A 80 12.22 -12.89 -10.57
CA CYS A 80 12.79 -14.23 -10.68
C CYS A 80 12.11 -15.04 -11.79
N ALA A 81 10.78 -15.04 -11.86
CA ALA A 81 10.03 -15.75 -12.89
C ALA A 81 10.40 -15.29 -14.31
N SER A 82 10.58 -13.98 -14.52
CA SER A 82 10.96 -13.41 -15.82
C SER A 82 12.32 -13.92 -16.34
N ARG A 83 13.23 -14.32 -15.44
CA ARG A 83 14.56 -14.86 -15.79
C ARG A 83 14.53 -16.33 -16.19
N VAL A 84 13.48 -17.05 -15.81
CA VAL A 84 13.31 -18.48 -16.11
C VAL A 84 12.57 -18.70 -17.43
N VAL A 85 11.87 -17.69 -17.95
CA VAL A 85 11.26 -17.76 -19.29
C VAL A 85 12.39 -17.94 -20.31
N PRO A 86 12.49 -19.11 -20.98
CA PRO A 86 13.53 -19.31 -21.97
C PRO A 86 13.22 -18.40 -23.15
N THR A 87 14.12 -17.47 -23.43
CA THR A 87 14.26 -16.92 -24.79
C THR A 87 14.34 -18.12 -25.74
N GLY A 88 13.35 -18.22 -26.63
CA GLY A 88 13.16 -19.36 -27.51
C GLY A 88 14.47 -19.84 -28.15
N HIS A 89 14.63 -21.15 -28.19
CA HIS A 89 15.43 -21.75 -29.24
C HIS A 89 14.47 -21.99 -30.40
N GLY A 90 14.63 -21.15 -31.44
CA GLY A 90 14.29 -21.54 -32.80
C GLY A 90 15.25 -22.61 -33.31
#